data_AF-A0A327ZHM6-F1
#
_entry.id   AF-A0A327ZHM6-F1
#
_cell.length_a   1.000
_cell.length_b   1.000
_cell.length_c   1.000
_cell.angle_alpha   90.00
_cell.angle_beta   90.00
_cell.angle_gamma   90.00
#
_symmetry.space_group_name_H-M   'P 1'
#
loop_
_entity.id
_entity.type
_entity.pdbx_description
1 polymer ?
#
loop_
_entity_poly.entity_id
_entity_poly.type
_entity_poly.pdbx_seq_one_letter_code
_entity_poly.pdbx_strand_id
1 'polypeptide(L)' 'MTATLIRGLIPQAAEPRLEHCQLGGGAGCTAPGEIKIADSWGDAAWGCPDHVEEAIINVRSVFIASEELGGLAAYLNR' A
#
# COMPACT_ATOMS: atom_id res chain seq x y z
N MET A 1 -6.03 -4.50 27.05
CA MET A 1 -6.77 -3.79 25.98
C MET A 1 -6.90 -4.76 24.82
N THR A 2 -8.09 -5.32 24.61
CA THR A 2 -8.35 -6.32 23.57
C THR A 2 -8.96 -5.58 22.37
N ALA A 3 -8.26 -5.54 21.24
CA ALA A 3 -8.79 -4.93 20.02
C ALA A 3 -9.74 -5.92 19.34
N THR A 4 -11.03 -5.59 19.29
CA THR A 4 -12.02 -6.34 18.51
C THR A 4 -12.03 -5.82 17.08
N LEU A 5 -11.75 -6.69 16.12
CA LEU A 5 -11.81 -6.35 14.69
C LEU A 5 -13.27 -6.15 14.28
N ILE A 6 -13.67 -4.91 14.03
CA ILE A 6 -14.96 -4.57 13.44
C ILE A 6 -14.77 -4.49 11.93
N ARG A 7 -15.55 -5.28 11.19
CA ARG A 7 -15.41 -5.45 9.74
C ARG A 7 -16.08 -4.27 9.02
N GLY A 8 -15.31 -3.22 8.75
CA GLY A 8 -15.73 -2.10 7.91
C GLY A 8 -15.31 -2.33 6.45
N LEU A 9 -16.26 -2.25 5.52
CA LEU A 9 -15.98 -2.15 4.09
C LEU A 9 -15.93 -0.66 3.75
N ILE A 10 -14.74 -0.07 3.78
CA ILE A 10 -14.51 1.22 3.14
C ILE A 10 -14.10 0.89 1.69
N PRO A 11 -14.91 1.24 0.69
CA PRO A 11 -14.48 1.14 -0.69
C PRO A 11 -13.34 2.15 -0.88
N GLN A 12 -12.10 1.66 -0.87
CA GLN A 12 -10.99 2.46 -1.37
C GLN A 12 -11.19 2.62 -2.86
N ALA A 13 -11.36 3.86 -3.31
CA ALA A 13 -11.36 4.15 -4.73
C ALA A 13 -10.08 3.55 -5.33
N ALA A 14 -10.25 2.77 -6.40
CA ALA A 14 -9.12 2.34 -7.21
C ALA A 14 -8.54 3.62 -7.84
N GLU A 15 -7.58 4.23 -7.14
CA GLU A 15 -6.83 5.33 -7.71
C GLU A 15 -6.24 4.84 -9.03
N PRO A 16 -6.38 5.62 -10.12
CA PRO A 16 -5.91 5.20 -11.42
C PRO A 16 -4.43 4.85 -11.28
N ARG A 17 -4.07 3.61 -11.63
CA ARG A 17 -2.67 3.17 -11.66
C ARG A 17 -1.89 4.17 -12.50
N LEU A 18 -1.11 5.00 -11.83
CA LEU A 18 -0.21 5.92 -12.50
C LEU A 18 0.93 5.07 -13.06
N GLU A 19 1.29 5.39 -14.30
CA GLU A 19 2.32 4.69 -15.07
C GLU A 19 3.72 4.77 -14.43
N HIS A 20 3.93 5.69 -13.49
CA HIS A 20 5.22 5.94 -12.84
C HIS A 20 5.12 5.91 -11.31
N CYS A 21 6.24 5.57 -10.67
CA CYS A 21 6.41 5.54 -9.22
C CYS A 21 6.19 6.91 -8.58
N GLN A 22 5.31 6.96 -7.58
CA GLN A 22 4.95 8.18 -6.84
C GLN A 22 5.86 8.45 -5.63
N LEU A 23 6.74 7.51 -5.27
CA LEU A 23 7.55 7.55 -4.05
C LEU A 23 8.94 8.20 -4.22
N GLY A 24 9.34 8.56 -5.44
CA GLY A 24 10.67 9.11 -5.76
C GLY A 24 10.99 10.51 -5.22
N GLY A 25 10.19 11.05 -4.30
CA GLY A 25 10.37 12.37 -3.71
C GLY A 25 10.43 13.50 -4.75
N GLY A 26 11.15 14.58 -4.42
CA GLY A 26 11.21 15.79 -5.26
C GLY A 26 11.93 15.63 -6.60
N ALA A 27 12.75 14.58 -6.76
CA ALA A 27 13.40 14.26 -8.04
C ALA A 27 12.46 13.51 -9.00
N GLY A 28 11.36 12.95 -8.49
CA GLY A 28 10.50 12.03 -9.22
C GLY A 28 11.19 10.70 -9.53
N CYS A 29 10.38 9.72 -9.95
CA CYS A 29 10.89 8.43 -10.39
C CYS A 29 10.16 8.01 -11.67
N THR A 30 10.91 7.71 -12.73
CA THR A 30 10.33 7.26 -14.01
C THR A 30 10.20 5.73 -14.10
N ALA A 31 10.53 5.00 -13.03
CA ALA A 31 10.27 3.57 -12.96
C ALA A 31 8.76 3.33 -12.86
N PRO A 32 8.25 2.17 -13.34
CA PRO A 32 6.83 1.86 -13.26
C PRO A 32 6.34 1.75 -11.80
N GLY A 33 5.12 2.24 -11.55
CA GLY A 33 4.41 2.05 -10.28
C GLY A 33 3.73 0.69 -10.25
N GLU A 34 4.44 -0.34 -9.78
CA GLU A 34 3.99 -1.74 -9.85
C GLU A 34 3.26 -2.21 -8.59
N ILE A 35 3.63 -1.66 -7.42
CA ILE A 35 3.14 -2.13 -6.12
C ILE A 35 2.41 -0.99 -5.43
N LYS A 36 1.17 -1.25 -5.00
CA LYS A 36 0.37 -0.32 -4.21
C LYS A 36 0.68 -0.50 -2.73
N ILE A 37 1.01 0.59 -2.05
CA ILE A 37 1.15 0.66 -0.59
C ILE A 37 0.15 1.66 -0.02
N ALA A 38 -0.20 1.50 1.25
CA ALA A 38 -1.03 2.44 2.00
C ALA A 38 -0.56 2.55 3.44
N ASP A 39 -0.97 3.64 4.10
CA ASP A 39 -0.76 3.83 5.53
C ASP A 39 -2.07 3.72 6.34
N SER A 40 -1.93 3.72 7.67
CA SER A 40 -3.08 3.64 8.58
C SER A 40 -3.95 4.90 8.63
N TRP A 41 -3.49 6.01 8.03
CA TRP A 41 -4.21 7.28 7.99
C TRP A 41 -5.05 7.45 6.72
N GLY A 42 -4.94 6.51 5.77
CA GLY A 42 -5.76 6.44 4.58
C GLY A 42 -5.08 6.98 3.33
N ASP A 43 -3.79 7.29 3.38
CA ASP A 43 -3.01 7.65 2.21
C ASP A 43 -2.57 6.38 1.46
N ALA A 44 -2.47 6.47 0.13
CA ALA A 44 -2.06 5.36 -0.73
C ALA A 44 -1.22 5.87 -1.90
N ALA A 45 -0.28 5.03 -2.33
CA ALA A 45 0.59 5.34 -3.46
C ALA A 45 1.02 4.06 -4.19
N TRP A 46 1.24 4.20 -5.49
CA TRP A 46 1.89 3.22 -6.34
C TRP A 46 3.39 3.51 -6.42
N GLY A 47 4.21 2.51 -6.09
CA GLY A 47 5.66 2.61 -6.10
C GLY A 47 6.35 1.54 -6.95
N CYS A 48 7.58 1.82 -7.37
CA CYS A 48 8.47 0.79 -7.89
C CYS A 48 9.04 -0.05 -6.73
N PRO A 49 9.53 -1.28 -7.00
CA PRO A 49 10.05 -2.17 -5.96
C PRO A 49 11.08 -1.50 -5.02
N ASP A 50 12.00 -0.72 -5.58
CA ASP A 50 13.09 -0.08 -4.83
C ASP A 50 12.56 0.89 -3.75
N HIS A 51 11.69 1.83 -4.14
CA HIS A 51 11.11 2.78 -3.18
C HIS A 51 10.06 2.15 -2.26
N VAL A 52 9.41 1.06 -2.68
CA VAL A 52 8.44 0.35 -1.83
C VAL A 52 9.15 -0.35 -0.69
N GLU A 53 10.29 -1.00 -0.95
CA GLU A 53 11.10 -1.61 0.10
C GLU A 53 11.58 -0.55 1.11
N GLU A 54 12.09 0.59 0.62
CA GLU A 54 12.49 1.71 1.49
C GLU A 54 11.32 2.23 2.32
N ALA A 55 10.14 2.39 1.73
CA ALA A 55 8.95 2.85 2.44
C ALA A 55 8.50 1.86 3.52
N ILE A 56 8.48 0.56 3.23
CA ILE A 56 8.09 -0.48 4.18
C ILE A 56 9.06 -0.56 5.37
N ILE A 57 10.36 -0.39 5.12
CA ILE A 57 11.39 -0.47 6.17
C ILE A 57 11.40 0.80 7.04
N ASN A 58 11.23 1.97 6.45
CA ASN A 58 11.48 3.24 7.13
C ASN A 58 10.21 3.97 7.59
N VAL A 59 9.06 3.74 6.97
CA VAL A 59 7.82 4.44 7.31
C VAL A 59 6.95 3.58 8.21
N ARG A 60 6.59 4.14 9.37
CA ARG A 60 5.77 3.43 10.35
C ARG A 60 4.36 3.25 9.80
N SER A 61 3.80 2.06 10.02
CA SER A 61 2.41 1.73 9.69
C SER A 61 2.07 1.77 8.20
N VAL A 62 3.08 1.59 7.32
CA VAL A 62 2.89 1.35 5.89
C VAL A 62 2.75 -0.15 5.62
N PHE A 63 1.90 -0.52 4.67
CA PHE A 63 1.64 -1.90 4.28
C PHE A 63 1.31 -2.01 2.79
N ILE A 64 1.51 -3.21 2.23
CA ILE A 64 1.14 -3.52 0.85
C ILE A 64 -0.39 -3.57 0.75
N ALA A 65 -0.95 -2.71 -0.08
CA ALA A 65 -2.37 -2.61 -0.35
C ALA A 65 -2.71 -3.41 -1.61
N SER A 66 -2.81 -4.74 -1.49
CA SER A 66 -3.21 -5.60 -2.61
C SER A 66 -4.70 -5.42 -2.91
N GLU A 67 -5.02 -5.21 -4.19
CA GLU A 67 -6.40 -5.19 -4.70
C GLU A 67 -6.93 -6.61 -4.99
N GLU A 68 -6.04 -7.60 -5.08
CA GLU A 68 -6.40 -9.01 -5.21
C GLU A 68 -6.77 -9.58 -3.84
N LEU A 69 -8.03 -9.98 -3.75
CA LEU A 69 -8.89 -10.26 -2.58
C LEU A 69 -8.38 -11.26 -1.51
N GLY A 70 -7.12 -11.67 -1.52
CA GLY A 70 -6.54 -12.53 -0.49
C GLY A 70 -6.14 -11.74 0.76
N GLY A 71 -5.34 -10.69 0.61
CA GLY A 71 -4.86 -9.82 1.69
C GLY A 71 -4.45 -10.55 2.99
N LEU A 72 -4.70 -9.90 4.13
CA LEU A 72 -4.47 -10.48 5.47
C LEU A 72 -5.38 -11.70 5.73
N ALA A 73 -6.56 -11.76 5.13
CA ALA A 73 -7.48 -12.89 5.28
C ALA A 73 -6.87 -14.20 4.77
N ALA A 74 -6.14 -14.17 3.66
CA ALA A 74 -5.41 -15.31 3.12
C ALA A 74 -4.16 -15.67 3.94
N TYR A 75 -3.61 -14.74 4.73
CA TYR A 75 -2.53 -15.03 5.68
C TYR A 75 -3.04 -15.74 6.94
N LEU A 76 -4.19 -15.30 7.47
CA LEU A 76 -4.76 -15.86 8.69
C LEU A 76 -5.38 -17.24 8.50
N ASN A 77 -5.76 -17.63 7.28
CA ASN A 77 -6.35 -18.94 6.96
C ASN A 77 -5.32 -19.96 6.44
N ARG A 78 -4.04 -19.82 6.82
CA ARG A 78 -2.97 -20.78 6.50
C ARG A 78 -2.74 -21.75 7.66
#